data_AF-A0ABD1E5K3-F1
#
_entry.id   AF-A0ABD1E5K3-F1
#
_cell.length_a   1.000
_cell.length_b   1.000
_cell.length_c   1.000
_cell.angle_alpha   90.00
_cell.angle_beta   90.00
_cell.angle_gamma   90.00
#
_symmetry.space_group_name_H-M   'P 1'
#
loop_
_entity.id
_entity.type
_entity.pdbx_description
1 polymer ?
#
loop_
_entity_poly.entity_id
_entity_poly.type
_entity_poly.pdbx_seq_one_letter_code
_entity_poly.pdbx_strand_id
1 'polypeptide(L)'
;FQAEIWSVFIAILRKSVRNLQACTDVGLIEHVLKRLRYADSVVADLLIEMLGVLASYSITVKELKLLFGAMKASSGKWPRHSAKLLNVLRQMPQRTGPDVFFSFPGRKGSIPVD
;
A
#
# COMPACT_ATOMS: atom_id res chain seq x y z
N PHE A 1 7.55 -14.68 -16.35
CA PHE A 1 6.29 -14.00 -16.72
C PHE A 1 5.63 -13.28 -15.54
N GLN A 2 5.32 -13.94 -14.42
CA GLN A 2 4.61 -13.27 -13.31
C GLN A 2 5.37 -12.05 -12.73
N ALA A 3 6.69 -12.14 -12.55
CA ALA A 3 7.51 -11.04 -12.09
C ALA A 3 7.44 -9.81 -13.02
N GLU A 4 7.45 -10.03 -14.33
CA GLU A 4 7.37 -8.97 -15.33
C GLU A 4 6.06 -8.20 -15.25
N ILE A 5 4.93 -8.92 -15.11
CA ILE A 5 3.62 -8.31 -14.91
C ILE A 5 3.62 -7.40 -13.68
N TRP A 6 4.20 -7.86 -12.57
CA TRP A 6 4.26 -7.06 -11.36
C TRP A 6 5.14 -5.82 -11.52
N SER A 7 6.32 -5.96 -12.13
CA SER A 7 7.21 -4.82 -12.39
C SER A 7 6.54 -3.76 -13.27
N VAL A 8 5.85 -4.18 -14.34
CA VAL A 8 5.09 -3.27 -15.22
C VAL A 8 3.95 -2.60 -14.45
N PHE A 9 3.21 -3.36 -13.64
CA PHE A 9 2.12 -2.82 -12.83
C PHE A 9 2.61 -1.76 -11.83
N ILE A 10 3.73 -2.02 -11.13
CA ILE A 10 4.37 -1.04 -10.24
C ILE A 10 4.76 0.23 -11.00
N ALA A 11 5.35 0.09 -12.19
CA ALA A 11 5.74 1.22 -13.03
C ALA A 11 4.53 2.08 -13.44
N ILE A 12 3.39 1.45 -13.73
CA ILE A 12 2.12 2.13 -14.01
C ILE A 12 1.61 2.89 -12.77
N LEU A 13 1.61 2.25 -11.60
CA LEU A 13 1.15 2.87 -10.36
C LEU A 13 1.96 4.11 -9.98
N ARG A 14 3.30 4.04 -10.11
CA ARG A 14 4.19 5.18 -9.81
C ARG A 14 3.91 6.42 -10.67
N LYS A 15 3.27 6.27 -11.84
CA LYS A 15 3.02 7.36 -12.80
C LYS A 15 1.56 7.83 -12.83
N SER A 16 0.65 7.22 -12.05
CA SER A 16 -0.78 7.50 -12.17
C SER A 16 -1.49 7.56 -10.82
N VAL A 17 -1.77 8.78 -10.36
CA VAL A 17 -2.59 9.04 -9.16
C VAL A 17 -3.99 8.44 -9.30
N ARG A 18 -4.60 8.46 -10.48
CA ARG A 18 -5.91 7.84 -10.72
C ARG A 18 -5.88 6.33 -10.50
N ASN A 19 -4.81 5.67 -10.93
CA ASN A 19 -4.65 4.23 -10.71
C ASN A 19 -4.39 3.93 -9.22
N LEU A 20 -3.62 4.78 -8.53
CA LEU A 20 -3.41 4.67 -7.08
C LEU A 20 -4.71 4.83 -6.29
N GLN A 21 -5.55 5.81 -6.66
CA GLN A 21 -6.88 5.98 -6.08
C GLN A 21 -7.76 4.75 -6.34
N ALA A 22 -7.85 4.28 -7.59
CA ALA A 22 -8.63 3.08 -7.91
C ALA A 22 -8.14 1.84 -7.12
N CYS A 23 -6.83 1.71 -6.91
CA CYS A 23 -6.26 0.65 -6.08
C CYS A 23 -6.63 0.79 -4.60
N THR A 24 -6.73 2.02 -4.11
CA THR A 24 -7.19 2.31 -2.74
C THR A 24 -8.67 1.94 -2.60
N ASP A 25 -9.51 2.30 -3.57
CA ASP A 25 -10.96 2.06 -3.54
C ASP A 25 -11.30 0.56 -3.50
N VAL A 26 -10.49 -0.28 -4.15
CA VAL A 26 -10.65 -1.75 -4.11
C VAL A 26 -9.90 -2.41 -2.94
N GLY A 27 -9.22 -1.65 -2.09
CA GLY A 27 -8.46 -2.19 -0.94
C GLY A 27 -7.27 -3.05 -1.36
N LEU A 28 -6.54 -2.65 -2.41
CA LEU A 28 -5.45 -3.45 -2.99
C LEU A 28 -4.36 -3.81 -1.98
N ILE A 29 -4.06 -2.94 -1.00
CA ILE A 29 -3.09 -3.23 0.07
C ILE A 29 -3.50 -4.49 0.83
N GLU A 30 -4.77 -4.65 1.20
CA GLU A 30 -5.26 -5.84 1.90
C GLU A 30 -5.08 -7.11 1.06
N HIS A 31 -5.39 -7.01 -0.24
CA HIS A 31 -5.25 -8.12 -1.17
C HIS A 31 -3.79 -8.54 -1.34
N VAL A 32 -2.87 -7.58 -1.47
CA VAL A 32 -1.44 -7.83 -1.61
C VAL A 32 -0.87 -8.45 -0.33
N LEU A 33 -1.24 -7.95 0.86
CA LEU A 33 -0.81 -8.51 2.14
C LEU A 33 -1.26 -9.97 2.33
N LYS A 34 -2.49 -10.31 1.90
CA LYS A 34 -2.97 -11.70 1.92
C LYS A 34 -2.17 -12.59 0.96
N ARG A 35 -1.88 -12.10 -0.24
CA ARG A 35 -1.12 -12.84 -1.26
C ARG A 35 0.35 -13.05 -0.89
N LEU A 36 0.95 -12.08 -0.19
CA LEU A 36 2.36 -12.10 0.19
C LEU A 36 2.73 -13.37 1.00
N ARG A 37 1.80 -13.92 1.77
CA ARG A 37 2.01 -15.13 2.60
C ARG A 37 2.33 -16.39 1.79
N TYR A 38 1.96 -16.41 0.51
CA TYR A 38 2.08 -17.56 -0.38
C TYR A 38 2.97 -17.29 -1.59
N ALA A 39 3.51 -16.08 -1.70
CA ALA A 39 4.35 -15.70 -2.83
C ALA A 39 5.76 -16.31 -2.72
N ASP A 40 6.34 -16.69 -3.85
CA ASP A 40 7.76 -17.00 -3.92
C ASP A 40 8.62 -15.76 -3.62
N SER A 41 9.92 -15.96 -3.38
CA SER A 41 10.79 -14.87 -2.94
C SER A 41 10.88 -13.70 -3.91
N VAL A 42 10.83 -13.94 -5.22
CA VAL A 42 10.96 -12.88 -6.24
C VAL A 42 9.67 -12.10 -6.33
N VAL A 43 8.53 -12.80 -6.40
CA VAL A 43 7.22 -12.14 -6.42
C VAL A 43 6.95 -11.41 -5.11
N ALA A 44 7.34 -11.98 -3.97
CA ALA A 44 7.17 -11.34 -2.67
C ALA A 44 7.91 -9.99 -2.60
N ASP A 45 9.11 -9.90 -3.16
CA ASP A 45 9.87 -8.65 -3.18
C ASP A 45 9.17 -7.57 -4.02
N LEU A 46 8.61 -7.94 -5.17
CA LEU A 46 7.82 -7.03 -6.01
C LEU A 46 6.50 -6.61 -5.32
N LEU A 47 5.83 -7.53 -4.63
CA LEU A 47 4.64 -7.20 -3.85
C LEU A 47 4.96 -6.23 -2.70
N ILE A 48 6.10 -6.38 -2.04
CA ILE A 48 6.54 -5.46 -0.99
C ILE A 48 6.87 -4.09 -1.57
N GLU A 49 7.50 -4.03 -2.74
CA GLU A 49 7.73 -2.77 -3.45
C GLU A 49 6.40 -2.08 -3.80
N MET A 50 5.42 -2.83 -4.31
CA MET A 50 4.08 -2.33 -4.60
C MET A 50 3.39 -1.79 -3.34
N LEU A 51 3.49 -2.49 -2.21
CA LEU A 51 2.99 -2.00 -0.92
C LEU A 51 3.64 -0.66 -0.54
N GLY A 52 4.94 -0.49 -0.81
CA GLY A 52 5.64 0.79 -0.65
C GLY A 52 5.00 1.92 -1.45
N VAL A 53 4.76 1.69 -2.74
CA VAL A 53 4.12 2.67 -3.64
C VAL A 53 2.70 3.01 -3.21
N LEU A 54 1.90 2.01 -2.86
CA LEU A 54 0.52 2.22 -2.43
C LEU A 54 0.49 2.96 -1.08
N ALA A 55 1.29 2.53 -0.10
CA ALA A 55 1.28 3.10 1.23
C ALA A 55 1.87 4.51 1.30
N SER A 56 2.82 4.85 0.42
CA SER A 56 3.29 6.24 0.29
C SER A 56 2.19 7.16 -0.25
N TYR A 57 1.32 6.63 -1.12
CA TYR A 57 0.14 7.35 -1.60
C TYR A 57 -0.94 7.45 -0.53
N SER A 58 -1.44 6.33 -0.02
CA SER A 58 -2.49 6.27 1.00
C SER A 58 -2.46 4.94 1.76
N ILE A 59 -2.71 5.00 3.06
CA ILE A 59 -2.93 3.81 3.89
C ILE A 59 -3.95 4.12 4.98
N THR A 60 -4.90 3.22 5.16
CA THR A 60 -5.90 3.30 6.22
C THR A 60 -5.38 2.70 7.52
N VAL A 61 -6.03 3.01 8.66
CA VAL A 61 -5.72 2.38 9.95
C VAL A 61 -5.91 0.86 9.91
N LYS A 62 -6.89 0.37 9.15
CA LYS A 62 -7.15 -1.07 8.99
C LYS A 62 -6.00 -1.77 8.27
N GLU A 63 -5.55 -1.21 7.15
CA GLU A 63 -4.42 -1.73 6.37
C GLU A 63 -3.11 -1.65 7.15
N LEU A 64 -2.90 -0.56 7.90
CA LEU A 64 -1.73 -0.42 8.76
C LEU A 64 -1.68 -1.51 9.84
N LYS A 65 -2.83 -1.83 10.48
CA LYS A 65 -2.93 -2.95 11.42
C LYS A 65 -2.59 -4.30 10.75
N LEU A 66 -3.05 -4.51 9.52
CA LEU A 66 -2.71 -5.73 8.76
C LEU A 66 -1.22 -5.80 8.42
N LEU A 67 -0.59 -4.68 8.05
CA LEU A 67 0.84 -4.59 7.78
C LEU A 67 1.66 -4.95 9.03
N PHE A 68 1.33 -4.38 10.19
CA PHE A 68 1.94 -4.77 11.47
C PHE A 68 1.70 -6.24 11.80
N GLY A 69 0.49 -6.76 11.54
CA GLY A 69 0.18 -8.17 11.69
C GLY A 69 1.06 -9.09 10.83
N ALA A 70 1.37 -8.68 9.60
CA ALA A 70 2.25 -9.42 8.69
C ALA A 70 3.73 -9.41 9.12
N MET A 71 4.13 -8.43 9.95
CA MET A 71 5.46 -8.36 10.54
C MET A 71 5.55 -9.05 11.90
N LYS A 72 4.44 -9.27 12.60
CA LYS A 72 4.46 -9.79 13.97
C LYS A 72 5.13 -11.17 14.03
N ALA A 73 6.10 -11.32 14.93
CA ALA A 73 6.71 -12.61 15.20
C ALA A 73 5.68 -13.62 15.74
N SER A 74 5.70 -14.83 15.19
CA SER A 74 4.96 -15.97 15.74
C SER A 74 5.97 -16.94 16.35
N SER A 75 5.71 -17.38 17.58
CA SER A 75 6.58 -18.32 18.30
C SER A 75 8.06 -17.90 18.36
N GLY A 76 8.30 -16.59 18.55
CA GLY A 76 9.64 -16.02 18.66
C GLY A 76 10.41 -15.87 17.34
N LYS A 77 9.81 -16.21 16.19
CA LYS A 77 10.44 -16.07 14.87
C LYS A 77 9.74 -15.01 14.02
N TRP A 78 10.54 -14.10 13.45
CA TRP A 78 10.05 -13.12 12.50
C TRP A 78 9.74 -13.77 11.15
N PRO A 79 8.58 -13.47 10.53
CA PRO A 79 8.30 -13.87 9.16
C PRO A 79 9.42 -13.42 8.20
N ARG A 80 9.69 -14.23 7.17
CA ARG A 80 10.78 -14.05 6.19
C ARG A 80 10.89 -12.64 5.61
N HIS A 81 9.77 -11.94 5.47
CA HIS A 81 9.69 -10.62 4.82
C HIS A 81 9.55 -9.44 5.79
N SER A 82 9.58 -9.68 7.11
CA SER A 82 9.30 -8.63 8.11
C SER A 82 10.24 -7.44 8.02
N ALA A 83 11.54 -7.69 7.86
CA ALA A 83 12.54 -6.63 7.71
C ALA A 83 12.30 -5.77 6.45
N LYS A 84 11.81 -6.39 5.36
CA LYS A 84 11.50 -5.67 4.12
C LYS A 84 10.21 -4.86 4.24
N LEU A 85 9.22 -5.35 4.98
CA LEU A 85 7.98 -4.60 5.27
C LEU A 85 8.24 -3.37 6.15
N LEU A 86 9.28 -3.35 6.98
CA LEU A 86 9.70 -2.13 7.69
C LEU A 86 10.10 -1.00 6.72
N ASN A 87 10.63 -1.34 5.54
CA ASN A 87 10.94 -0.32 4.52
C ASN A 87 9.68 0.33 3.94
N VAL A 88 8.54 -0.38 3.91
CA VAL A 88 7.24 0.20 3.52
C VAL A 88 6.83 1.28 4.51
N LEU A 89 6.98 1.04 5.82
CA LEU A 89 6.71 2.04 6.86
C LEU A 89 7.61 3.29 6.71
N ARG A 90 8.88 3.10 6.34
CA ARG A 90 9.82 4.21 6.12
C ARG A 90 9.44 5.10 4.93
N GLN A 91 8.70 4.56 3.95
CA GLN A 91 8.28 5.31 2.76
C GLN A 91 6.99 6.13 2.99
N MET A 92 6.15 5.75 3.97
CA MET A 92 4.92 6.48 4.31
C MET A 92 5.13 7.97 4.67
N PRO A 93 6.13 8.36 5.50
CA PRO A 93 6.32 9.76 5.89
C PRO A 93 6.95 10.62 4.78
N GLN A 94 7.49 10.04 3.70
CA GLN A 94 8.09 10.81 2.60
C GLN A 94 7.07 11.37 1.60
N ARG A 95 5.84 11.61 2.06
CA ARG A 95 4.80 12.30 1.28
C ARG A 95 5.25 13.72 0.98
N THR A 96 5.82 13.91 -0.20
CA THR A 96 6.17 15.22 -0.75
C THR A 96 4.93 15.87 -1.36
N GLY A 97 4.43 16.93 -0.73
CA GLY A 97 3.47 17.85 -1.33
C GLY A 97 2.58 18.56 -0.28
N PRO A 98 2.46 19.90 -0.31
CA PRO A 98 1.54 20.66 0.55
C PRO A 98 0.04 20.42 0.25
N ASP A 99 -0.32 19.61 -0.75
CA ASP A 99 -1.70 19.39 -1.22
C ASP A 99 -2.44 18.18 -0.61
N VAL A 100 -1.92 17.53 0.44
CA VAL A 100 -2.58 16.36 1.07
C VAL A 100 -3.36 16.74 2.34
N PHE A 101 -3.81 18.00 2.45
CA PHE A 101 -4.65 18.43 3.56
C PHE A 101 -6.05 17.80 3.42
N PHE A 102 -6.26 16.73 4.20
CA PHE A 102 -7.55 16.19 4.62
C PHE A 102 -8.61 15.92 3.54
N SER A 103 -8.57 14.72 2.94
CA SER A 103 -9.79 14.15 2.35
C SER A 103 -10.62 13.48 3.44
N PHE A 104 -11.63 14.18 3.95
CA PHE A 104 -12.65 13.57 4.81
C PHE A 104 -13.64 12.77 3.94
N PRO A 105 -13.95 11.51 4.28
CA PRO A 105 -15.04 10.80 3.65
C PRO A 105 -16.37 11.40 4.15
N GLY A 106 -16.97 12.29 3.37
CA GLY A 106 -18.43 12.49 3.33
C GLY A 106 -19.01 13.82 3.81
N ARG A 107 -19.52 14.61 2.86
CA ARG A 107 -20.96 14.86 2.66
C ARG A 107 -21.15 15.74 1.42
N LYS A 108 -21.95 15.28 0.45
CA LYS A 108 -22.63 16.21 -0.46
C LYS A 108 -23.61 17.01 0.39
N GLY A 109 -23.36 18.31 0.56
CA GLY A 109 -24.22 19.13 1.40
C GLY A 109 -23.69 20.54 1.66
N SER A 110 -23.62 21.36 0.62
CA SER A 110 -23.97 22.77 0.71
C SER A 110 -24.22 23.34 -0.68
N ILE A 111 -25.43 23.84 -0.83
CA ILE A 111 -26.02 24.55 -1.96
C ILE A 111 -25.18 25.83 -2.22
N PRO A 112 -25.01 26.29 -3.48
CA PRO A 112 -24.40 27.60 -3.72
C PRO A 112 -25.32 28.66 -3.11
N VAL A 113 -24.80 29.45 -2.19
CA VAL A 113 -25.49 30.67 -1.74
C VAL A 113 -24.94 31.79 -2.62
N ASP A 114 -25.85 32.33 -3.43
CA ASP A 114 -25.85 33.60 -4.20
C ASP A 114 -24.50 34.31 -4.47
#